data_AF-A0A1X7UAV5-F1
#
_entry.id   AF-A0A1X7UAV5-F1
#
_cell.length_a   1.000
_cell.length_b   1.000
_cell.length_c   1.000
_cell.angle_alpha   90.00
_cell.angle_beta   90.00
_cell.angle_gamma   90.00
#
_symmetry.space_group_name_H-M   'P 1'
#
loop_
_entity.id
_entity.type
_entity.pdbx_description
1 polymer ?
#
loop_
_entity_poly.entity_id
_entity_poly.type
_entity_poly.pdbx_seq_one_letter_code
_entity_poly.pdbx_strand_id
1 'polypeptide(L)'
;MITFVSVTVLLLSCSVLSHSPPKPVTCGSSSSGPKDDPVAALYGNLTYTWANSIVNWSCVYNIKDYHGSFEDAQKAAVSGGGGVIYYPAGTYSFTSNIMIESNIVIRGEPTTDPAKKDKSPGSLSPKTVFKCTFGLVIRDNYVYMNGRVGVSWSGGGDGKTVGSGAQLYNNHVEVASGTTCWSVSGSHKATGHDTNENRGYNQQGYANNLTMNTGHINRQKAADSGYLTVDGEGILHQASNGNDGLRNLWYKNDLSGGSSGYLAYFKLFNVIDNQLISNTAASGQIIGAVIDQDHHVVKDNQCKDNHPKCTGM
;
A
#
# COMPACT_ATOMS: atom_id res chain seq x y z
N MET A 1 -9.42 -11.97 6.55
CA MET A 1 -8.89 -11.17 7.69
C MET A 1 -7.75 -10.35 7.12
N ILE A 2 -7.89 -9.02 7.05
CA ILE A 2 -6.81 -8.15 6.59
C ILE A 2 -5.92 -7.86 7.80
N THR A 3 -4.69 -8.35 7.77
CA THR A 3 -3.68 -8.04 8.77
C THR A 3 -2.80 -6.93 8.20
N PHE A 4 -2.97 -5.70 8.69
CA PHE A 4 -2.03 -4.62 8.39
C PHE A 4 -0.72 -4.94 9.10
N VAL A 5 0.28 -5.24 8.29
CA VAL A 5 1.62 -5.59 8.74
C VAL A 5 2.54 -4.47 8.28
N SER A 6 3.31 -3.91 9.21
CA SER A 6 4.10 -2.68 9.07
C SER A 6 3.30 -1.42 9.36
N VAL A 7 3.98 -0.41 9.92
CA VAL A 7 3.46 0.95 10.13
C VAL A 7 3.06 1.49 8.76
N THR A 8 1.79 1.28 8.42
CA THR A 8 1.20 1.71 7.17
C THR A 8 0.50 3.02 7.46
N VAL A 9 1.12 4.12 7.08
CA VAL A 9 0.41 5.40 7.03
C VAL A 9 -0.30 5.44 5.67
N LEU A 10 -1.61 5.21 5.68
CA LEU A 10 -2.45 5.40 4.50
C LEU A 10 -2.64 6.91 4.32
N LEU A 11 -2.03 7.48 3.26
CA LEU A 11 -2.04 8.92 3.00
C LEU A 11 -2.51 9.17 1.57
N LEU A 12 -3.66 9.84 1.46
CA LEU A 12 -4.21 10.33 0.19
C LEU A 12 -3.63 11.69 -0.14
N SER A 13 -3.15 11.85 -1.37
CA SER A 13 -2.77 13.16 -1.91
C SER A 13 -3.43 13.35 -3.27
N CYS A 14 -4.32 14.35 -3.38
CA CYS A 14 -4.85 14.81 -4.66
C CYS A 14 -4.28 16.20 -4.98
N SER A 15 -3.98 16.44 -6.26
CA SER A 15 -3.45 17.71 -6.76
C SER A 15 -4.39 18.87 -6.44
N VAL A 16 -3.88 19.86 -5.71
CA VAL A 16 -4.68 20.97 -5.16
C VAL A 16 -4.88 22.06 -6.21
N LEU A 17 -6.14 22.36 -6.58
CA LEU A 17 -6.50 23.68 -7.10
C LEU A 17 -6.38 24.67 -5.93
N SER A 18 -5.51 25.67 -6.09
CA SER A 18 -5.13 26.66 -5.08
C SER A 18 -6.34 27.22 -4.31
N HIS A 19 -6.49 26.81 -3.06
CA HIS A 19 -7.37 27.46 -2.10
C HIS A 19 -6.55 28.34 -1.16
N SER A 20 -7.05 29.55 -0.94
CA SER A 20 -6.48 30.54 -0.03
C SER A 20 -6.19 29.96 1.36
N PRO A 21 -5.14 30.42 2.06
CA PRO A 21 -4.77 29.89 3.37
C PRO A 21 -5.95 30.04 4.35
N PRO A 22 -6.34 28.96 5.07
CA PRO A 22 -7.46 29.06 6.01
C PRO A 22 -7.05 29.93 7.21
N LYS A 23 -8.01 30.70 7.70
CA LYS A 23 -7.96 31.38 9.01
C LYS A 23 -7.57 30.38 10.11
N PRO A 24 -7.01 30.81 11.26
CA PRO A 24 -6.67 29.93 12.37
C PRO A 24 -7.96 29.31 12.94
N VAL A 25 -8.32 28.13 12.43
CA VAL A 25 -9.40 27.31 12.98
C VAL A 25 -8.77 26.55 14.14
N THR A 26 -9.32 26.70 15.34
CA THR A 26 -9.08 25.74 16.43
C THR A 26 -9.46 24.35 15.91
N CYS A 27 -8.45 23.53 15.62
CA CYS A 27 -8.64 22.20 15.04
C CYS A 27 -8.45 21.09 16.09
N GLY A 28 -8.91 19.89 15.75
CA GLY A 28 -8.92 18.74 16.66
C GLY A 28 -10.12 18.70 17.60
N SER A 29 -10.31 17.56 18.25
CA SER A 29 -11.43 17.30 19.17
C SER A 29 -11.00 17.34 20.64
N SER A 30 -11.97 17.26 21.56
CA SER A 30 -11.74 17.41 23.00
C SER A 30 -10.88 16.31 23.62
N SER A 31 -11.02 15.07 23.16
CA SER A 31 -10.23 13.95 23.64
C SER A 31 -8.85 13.97 22.99
N SER A 32 -7.81 13.70 23.79
CA SER A 32 -6.44 13.65 23.31
C SER A 32 -6.21 12.50 22.34
N GLY A 33 -5.21 12.67 21.47
CA GLY A 33 -4.58 11.61 20.70
C GLY A 33 -3.16 12.03 20.32
N PRO A 34 -2.37 11.12 19.72
CA PRO A 34 -0.99 11.41 19.36
C PRO A 34 -0.91 12.51 18.28
N LYS A 35 -0.17 13.59 18.57
CA LYS A 35 0.02 14.76 17.71
C LYS A 35 1.37 14.79 16.97
N ASP A 36 2.19 13.78 17.24
CA ASP A 36 3.48 13.58 16.59
C ASP A 36 3.30 13.12 15.14
N ASP A 37 4.23 13.51 14.28
CA ASP A 37 4.42 12.89 12.98
C ASP A 37 5.23 11.58 13.17
N PRO A 38 4.59 10.40 13.00
CA PRO A 38 5.29 9.13 13.17
C PRO A 38 6.34 8.90 12.07
N VAL A 39 6.19 9.53 10.89
CA VAL A 39 7.13 9.41 9.78
C VAL A 39 8.41 10.17 10.13
N ALA A 40 8.29 11.40 10.61
CA ALA A 40 9.40 12.19 11.14
C ALA A 40 10.17 11.45 12.25
N ALA A 41 9.45 10.85 13.21
CA ALA A 41 10.08 10.16 14.33
C ALA A 41 10.91 8.94 13.89
N LEU A 42 10.47 8.23 12.85
CA LEU A 42 11.12 7.02 12.35
C LEU A 42 12.25 7.31 11.34
N TYR A 43 12.05 8.32 10.49
CA TYR A 43 12.90 8.53 9.32
C TYR A 43 13.58 9.89 9.27
N GLY A 44 13.25 10.81 10.19
CA GLY A 44 13.74 12.18 10.22
C GLY A 44 12.86 13.16 9.43
N ASN A 45 12.77 14.39 9.93
CA ASN A 45 11.89 15.46 9.40
C ASN A 45 12.10 15.84 7.93
N LEU A 46 13.28 15.57 7.37
CA LEU A 46 13.65 15.98 6.01
C LEU A 46 13.46 14.87 4.98
N THR A 47 13.24 13.63 5.42
CA THR A 47 13.17 12.48 4.52
C THR A 47 11.85 12.46 3.74
N TYR A 48 10.74 12.85 4.38
CA TYR A 48 9.42 12.93 3.74
C TYR A 48 8.76 14.27 4.07
N THR A 49 9.31 15.34 3.50
CA THR A 49 8.79 16.71 3.70
C THR A 49 7.34 16.85 3.27
N TRP A 50 6.88 16.02 2.33
CA TRP A 50 5.50 16.01 1.87
C TRP A 50 4.50 15.70 3.01
N ALA A 51 4.85 14.80 3.93
CA ALA A 51 3.98 14.38 5.03
C ALA A 51 3.62 15.57 5.93
N ASN A 52 4.62 16.42 6.22
CA ASN A 52 4.44 17.66 6.98
C ASN A 52 3.83 18.80 6.16
N SER A 53 3.84 18.72 4.82
CA SER A 53 3.21 19.72 3.95
C SER A 53 1.73 19.46 3.69
N ILE A 54 1.26 18.23 3.87
CA ILE A 54 -0.10 17.79 3.53
C ILE A 54 -0.91 17.49 4.79
N VAL A 55 -0.30 16.91 5.82
CA VAL A 55 -1.00 16.50 7.04
C VAL A 55 -0.74 17.49 8.15
N ASN A 56 -1.81 18.02 8.73
CA ASN A 56 -1.72 18.76 9.98
C ASN A 56 -1.73 17.79 11.18
N TRP A 57 -0.57 17.24 11.53
CA TRP A 57 -0.39 16.26 12.61
C TRP A 57 -0.91 16.75 13.98
N SER A 58 -0.93 18.07 14.19
CA SER A 58 -1.40 18.66 15.45
C SER A 58 -2.93 18.67 15.60
N CYS A 59 -3.66 18.54 14.49
CA CYS A 59 -5.12 18.47 14.43
C CYS A 59 -5.59 17.02 14.56
N VAL A 60 -5.92 16.60 15.78
CA VAL A 60 -6.32 15.22 16.05
C VAL A 60 -7.80 15.15 16.42
N TYR A 61 -8.54 14.30 15.72
CA TYR A 61 -9.96 14.05 15.87
C TYR A 61 -10.14 12.63 16.41
N ASN A 62 -10.25 12.50 17.73
CA ASN A 62 -10.43 11.20 18.38
C ASN A 62 -11.85 10.69 18.10
N ILE A 63 -11.96 9.49 17.53
CA ILE A 63 -13.24 8.90 17.12
C ILE A 63 -14.27 8.78 18.26
N LYS A 64 -13.81 8.75 19.52
CA LYS A 64 -14.68 8.71 20.70
C LYS A 64 -15.51 9.98 20.86
N ASP A 65 -14.98 11.13 20.45
CA ASP A 65 -15.71 12.41 20.48
C ASP A 65 -16.84 12.47 19.44
N TYR A 66 -16.85 11.52 18.51
CA TYR A 66 -17.82 11.39 17.43
C TYR A 66 -18.66 10.10 17.57
N HIS A 67 -18.70 9.52 18.77
CA HIS A 67 -19.47 8.30 19.04
C HIS A 67 -19.15 7.11 18.11
N GLY A 68 -17.93 7.05 17.56
CA GLY A 68 -17.55 6.00 16.60
C GLY A 68 -17.79 6.35 15.13
N SER A 69 -18.44 7.49 14.83
CA SER A 69 -18.77 7.93 13.46
C SER A 69 -17.53 8.44 12.72
N PHE A 70 -17.14 7.73 11.67
CA PHE A 70 -16.01 8.16 10.82
C PHE A 70 -16.38 9.40 10.02
N GLU A 71 -17.60 9.45 9.49
CA GLU A 71 -18.10 10.53 8.65
C GLU A 71 -18.12 11.86 9.40
N ASP A 72 -18.55 11.86 10.66
CA ASP A 72 -18.58 13.07 11.49
C ASP A 72 -17.16 13.54 11.87
N ALA A 73 -16.29 12.60 12.24
CA ALA A 73 -14.89 12.90 12.54
C ALA A 73 -14.15 13.46 11.31
N GLN A 74 -14.40 12.88 10.14
CA GLN A 74 -13.87 13.35 8.86
C GLN A 74 -14.41 14.73 8.49
N LYS A 75 -15.72 14.97 8.63
CA LYS A 75 -16.31 16.29 8.37
C LYS A 75 -15.68 17.37 9.26
N ALA A 76 -15.43 17.06 10.52
CA ALA A 76 -14.71 17.95 11.43
C ALA A 76 -13.26 18.16 10.98
N ALA A 77 -12.57 17.10 10.57
CA ALA A 77 -11.20 17.17 10.04
C ALA A 77 -11.10 18.05 8.78
N VAL A 78 -11.95 17.84 7.79
CA VAL A 78 -12.02 18.69 6.59
C VAL A 78 -12.27 20.15 6.97
N SER A 79 -13.21 20.40 7.87
CA SER A 79 -13.53 21.76 8.33
C SER A 79 -12.35 22.45 9.04
N GLY A 80 -11.48 21.67 9.69
CA GLY A 80 -10.23 22.14 10.29
C GLY A 80 -9.02 22.16 9.34
N GLY A 81 -9.21 21.91 8.05
CA GLY A 81 -8.14 21.91 7.03
C GLY A 81 -7.35 20.61 6.91
N GLY A 82 -7.88 19.51 7.44
CA GLY A 82 -7.24 18.19 7.47
C GLY A 82 -6.81 17.77 8.88
N GLY A 83 -6.04 16.70 8.97
CA GLY A 83 -5.46 16.19 10.20
C GLY A 83 -5.58 14.68 10.37
N VAL A 84 -5.60 14.23 11.62
CA VAL A 84 -5.55 12.82 11.99
C VAL A 84 -6.85 12.40 12.65
N ILE A 85 -7.58 11.46 12.06
CA ILE A 85 -8.68 10.75 12.73
C ILE A 85 -8.06 9.61 13.54
N TYR A 86 -8.10 9.76 14.86
CA TYR A 86 -7.45 8.83 15.78
C TYR A 86 -8.44 7.80 16.34
N TYR A 87 -8.06 6.52 16.23
CA TYR A 87 -8.78 5.37 16.74
C TYR A 87 -8.02 4.74 17.90
N PRO A 88 -8.46 4.93 19.16
CA PRO A 88 -7.91 4.23 20.32
C PRO A 88 -7.99 2.69 20.18
N ALA A 89 -7.33 1.96 21.06
CA ALA A 89 -7.39 0.50 21.09
C ALA A 89 -8.83 -0.04 20.99
N GLY A 90 -9.05 -1.02 20.13
CA GLY A 90 -10.37 -1.57 19.83
C GLY A 90 -10.45 -2.22 18.45
N THR A 91 -11.61 -2.83 18.15
CA THR A 91 -11.94 -3.34 16.82
C THR A 91 -13.06 -2.49 16.23
N TYR A 92 -12.84 -1.95 15.03
CA TYR A 92 -13.77 -1.08 14.33
C TYR A 92 -14.15 -1.73 13.00
N SER A 93 -15.44 -1.89 12.76
CA SER A 93 -15.96 -2.56 11.57
C SER A 93 -16.59 -1.55 10.62
N PHE A 94 -16.09 -1.50 9.39
CA PHE A 94 -16.67 -0.77 8.28
C PHE A 94 -17.47 -1.75 7.42
N THR A 95 -18.79 -1.63 7.48
CA THR A 95 -19.74 -2.50 6.77
C THR A 95 -20.18 -1.91 5.42
N SER A 96 -19.71 -0.71 5.10
CA SER A 96 -19.92 -0.01 3.84
C SER A 96 -18.64 0.73 3.42
N ASN A 97 -18.62 1.24 2.20
CA ASN A 97 -17.47 1.96 1.66
C ASN A 97 -17.23 3.24 2.47
N ILE A 98 -15.99 3.46 2.91
CA ILE A 98 -15.56 4.75 3.44
C ILE A 98 -14.68 5.45 2.39
N MET A 99 -15.00 6.72 2.13
CA MET A 99 -14.16 7.60 1.31
C MET A 99 -13.36 8.47 2.26
N ILE A 100 -12.04 8.50 2.12
CA ILE A 100 -11.18 9.37 2.92
C ILE A 100 -10.91 10.63 2.11
N GLU A 101 -11.19 11.80 2.67
CA GLU A 101 -10.98 13.09 2.05
C GLU A 101 -9.49 13.49 2.07
N SER A 102 -9.13 14.46 1.23
CA SER A 102 -7.74 14.96 1.15
C SER A 102 -7.26 15.51 2.50
N ASN A 103 -5.94 15.38 2.75
CA ASN A 103 -5.27 15.86 3.96
C ASN A 103 -5.72 15.17 5.26
N ILE A 104 -6.37 14.01 5.17
CA ILE A 104 -6.80 13.21 6.31
C ILE A 104 -5.99 11.92 6.42
N VAL A 105 -5.62 11.60 7.66
CA VAL A 105 -4.94 10.36 8.04
C VAL A 105 -5.82 9.59 9.02
N ILE A 106 -5.95 8.28 8.83
CA ILE A 106 -6.49 7.40 9.86
C ILE A 106 -5.33 6.82 10.67
N ARG A 107 -5.33 7.04 11.99
CA ARG A 107 -4.27 6.55 12.89
C ARG A 107 -4.85 5.68 14.00
N GLY A 108 -4.41 4.43 14.08
CA GLY A 108 -4.68 3.56 15.23
C GLY A 108 -3.78 3.84 16.43
N GLU A 109 -4.15 3.35 17.61
CA GLU A 109 -3.27 3.34 18.77
C GLU A 109 -2.04 2.44 18.48
N PRO A 110 -0.81 2.98 18.55
CA PRO A 110 0.38 2.20 18.29
C PRO A 110 0.56 1.14 19.37
N THR A 111 1.13 -0.01 19.00
CA THR A 111 1.66 -0.92 20.00
C THR A 111 2.93 -0.31 20.61
N THR A 112 3.03 -0.38 21.93
CA THR A 112 4.23 0.01 22.69
C THR A 112 5.13 -1.19 22.98
N ASP A 113 4.70 -2.39 22.58
CA ASP A 113 5.48 -3.60 22.82
C ASP A 113 6.76 -3.52 21.99
N PRO A 114 7.94 -3.53 22.63
CA PRO A 114 9.19 -3.46 21.89
C PRO A 114 9.28 -4.70 21.00
N ALA A 115 9.64 -4.48 19.73
CA ALA A 115 10.11 -5.56 18.89
C ALA A 115 11.29 -6.24 19.61
N LYS A 116 11.12 -7.50 20.03
CA LYS A 116 12.18 -8.21 20.76
C LYS A 116 13.36 -8.39 19.81
N LYS A 117 14.49 -7.76 20.13
CA LYS A 117 15.75 -7.94 19.41
C LYS A 117 16.06 -9.44 19.31
N ASP A 118 16.34 -9.92 18.12
CA ASP A 118 16.71 -11.31 17.82
C ASP A 118 15.66 -12.38 18.14
N LYS A 119 14.39 -11.99 18.29
CA LYS A 119 13.25 -12.90 18.21
C LYS A 119 12.35 -12.46 17.07
N SER A 120 11.76 -13.42 16.35
CA SER A 120 10.57 -13.15 15.53
C SER A 120 9.67 -12.23 16.34
N PRO A 121 9.33 -11.02 15.85
CA PRO A 121 8.39 -10.17 16.54
C PRO A 121 7.18 -11.04 16.84
N GLY A 122 6.94 -11.38 18.11
CA GLY A 122 5.79 -12.24 18.44
C GLY A 122 4.55 -11.61 17.79
N SER A 123 3.55 -12.42 17.41
CA SER A 123 2.33 -11.96 16.72
C SER A 123 1.96 -10.54 17.16
N LEU A 124 2.28 -9.54 16.33
CA LEU A 124 1.95 -8.15 16.65
C LEU A 124 0.44 -8.15 16.76
N SER A 125 -0.06 -7.97 17.97
CA SER A 125 -1.48 -7.85 18.24
C SER A 125 -1.74 -6.35 18.20
N PRO A 126 -2.06 -5.77 17.01
CA PRO A 126 -2.29 -4.35 16.93
C PRO A 126 -3.39 -3.97 17.91
N LYS A 127 -3.16 -2.92 18.70
CA LYS A 127 -4.15 -2.45 19.67
C LYS A 127 -5.44 -2.01 18.98
N THR A 128 -5.32 -1.46 17.77
CA THR A 128 -6.44 -1.04 16.92
C THR A 128 -6.54 -1.95 15.70
N VAL A 129 -7.72 -2.53 15.46
CA VAL A 129 -8.02 -3.38 14.30
C VAL A 129 -9.15 -2.78 13.49
N PHE A 130 -8.93 -2.53 12.20
CA PHE A 130 -9.96 -2.13 11.25
C PHE A 130 -10.44 -3.34 10.43
N LYS A 131 -11.75 -3.60 10.42
CA LYS A 131 -12.39 -4.68 9.64
C LYS A 131 -13.27 -4.07 8.55
N CYS A 132 -12.88 -4.20 7.29
CA CYS A 132 -13.71 -3.79 6.16
C CYS A 132 -14.34 -5.05 5.53
N THR A 133 -15.67 -5.12 5.43
CA THR A 133 -16.35 -6.37 5.02
C THR A 133 -16.75 -6.45 3.54
N PHE A 134 -16.94 -5.32 2.83
CA PHE A 134 -17.29 -5.32 1.40
C PHE A 134 -16.78 -4.05 0.70
N GLY A 135 -16.42 -4.16 -0.58
CA GLY A 135 -16.13 -3.00 -1.45
C GLY A 135 -14.96 -2.13 -0.97
N LEU A 136 -13.74 -2.66 -0.97
CA LEU A 136 -12.57 -1.88 -0.59
C LEU A 136 -12.10 -1.02 -1.77
N VAL A 137 -12.26 0.30 -1.68
CA VAL A 137 -11.65 1.23 -2.63
C VAL A 137 -10.43 1.87 -1.97
N ILE A 138 -9.24 1.63 -2.50
CA ILE A 138 -8.00 2.32 -2.12
C ILE A 138 -7.64 3.19 -3.31
N ARG A 139 -7.67 4.51 -3.14
CA ARG A 139 -7.44 5.42 -4.26
C ARG A 139 -6.67 6.66 -3.90
N ASP A 140 -5.94 7.20 -4.86
CA ASP A 140 -5.23 8.48 -4.74
C ASP A 140 -4.20 8.49 -3.58
N ASN A 141 -3.62 7.33 -3.24
CA ASN A 141 -2.63 7.21 -2.16
C ASN A 141 -1.19 7.21 -2.67
N TYR A 142 -0.27 7.74 -1.85
CA TYR A 142 1.16 7.48 -1.97
C TYR A 142 1.59 6.55 -0.83
N VAL A 143 1.98 5.32 -1.19
CA VAL A 143 2.41 4.29 -0.24
C VAL A 143 3.91 4.12 -0.35
N TYR A 144 4.64 4.67 0.60
CA TYR A 144 6.07 4.45 0.74
C TYR A 144 6.34 3.34 1.76
N MET A 145 7.24 2.40 1.44
CA MET A 145 7.58 1.34 2.38
C MET A 145 9.04 0.88 2.34
N ASN A 146 9.47 0.33 3.48
CA ASN A 146 10.69 -0.44 3.65
C ASN A 146 10.39 -1.90 4.07
N GLY A 147 9.35 -2.50 3.49
CA GLY A 147 8.87 -3.84 3.84
C GLY A 147 8.38 -4.66 2.64
N ARG A 148 7.67 -5.76 2.92
CA ARG A 148 7.34 -6.81 1.95
C ARG A 148 6.35 -6.38 0.85
N VAL A 149 5.23 -5.74 1.19
CA VAL A 149 4.18 -5.40 0.19
C VAL A 149 3.56 -4.05 0.50
N GLY A 150 3.42 -3.19 -0.50
CA GLY A 150 2.86 -1.85 -0.32
C GLY A 150 1.37 -1.93 -0.01
N VAL A 151 0.60 -2.52 -0.93
CA VAL A 151 -0.82 -2.82 -0.69
C VAL A 151 -1.05 -4.31 -0.89
N SER A 152 -1.53 -4.98 0.16
CA SER A 152 -1.80 -6.42 0.16
C SER A 152 -3.19 -6.71 0.70
N TRP A 153 -3.93 -7.61 0.05
CA TRP A 153 -5.12 -8.22 0.63
C TRP A 153 -5.29 -9.65 0.14
N SER A 154 -5.95 -10.46 0.97
CA SER A 154 -6.32 -11.82 0.65
C SER A 154 -7.83 -11.95 0.48
N GLY A 155 -8.23 -12.84 -0.43
CA GLY A 155 -9.61 -13.19 -0.70
C GLY A 155 -9.69 -14.50 -1.46
N GLY A 156 -10.78 -15.25 -1.30
CA GLY A 156 -11.03 -16.44 -2.10
C GLY A 156 -11.53 -16.05 -3.49
N GLY A 157 -11.22 -16.90 -4.47
CA GLY A 157 -11.64 -16.68 -5.86
C GLY A 157 -13.13 -16.91 -6.13
N ASP A 158 -13.96 -17.10 -5.10
CA ASP A 158 -15.36 -17.50 -5.22
C ASP A 158 -16.35 -16.33 -5.35
N GLY A 159 -15.88 -15.09 -5.27
CA GLY A 159 -16.71 -13.88 -5.31
C GLY A 159 -17.57 -13.66 -4.06
N LYS A 160 -17.43 -14.52 -3.04
CA LYS A 160 -18.23 -14.50 -1.80
C LYS A 160 -17.39 -14.24 -0.56
N THR A 161 -16.10 -14.51 -0.65
CA THR A 161 -15.14 -14.27 0.42
C THR A 161 -14.68 -12.83 0.47
N VAL A 162 -14.39 -12.37 1.69
CA VAL A 162 -13.80 -11.05 1.99
C VAL A 162 -12.54 -10.87 1.14
N GLY A 163 -12.42 -9.71 0.47
CA GLY A 163 -11.30 -9.41 -0.44
C GLY A 163 -11.66 -9.46 -1.92
N SER A 164 -12.90 -9.83 -2.27
CA SER A 164 -13.45 -9.68 -3.63
C SER A 164 -14.02 -8.28 -3.87
N GLY A 165 -13.97 -7.81 -5.13
CA GLY A 165 -14.53 -6.52 -5.54
C GLY A 165 -13.71 -5.30 -5.09
N ALA A 166 -12.44 -5.49 -4.72
CA ALA A 166 -11.57 -4.39 -4.34
C ALA A 166 -11.19 -3.54 -5.57
N GLN A 167 -11.18 -2.21 -5.41
CA GLN A 167 -10.75 -1.27 -6.43
C GLN A 167 -9.53 -0.50 -5.94
N LEU A 168 -8.43 -0.62 -6.67
CA LEU A 168 -7.24 0.17 -6.44
C LEU A 168 -7.09 1.14 -7.60
N TYR A 169 -7.24 2.43 -7.30
CA TYR A 169 -7.33 3.46 -8.32
C TYR A 169 -6.35 4.58 -8.10
N ASN A 170 -5.45 4.85 -9.05
CA ASN A 170 -4.57 6.01 -8.98
C ASN A 170 -3.69 6.09 -7.71
N ASN A 171 -3.20 4.95 -7.23
CA ASN A 171 -2.21 4.93 -6.15
C ASN A 171 -0.80 4.90 -6.72
N HIS A 172 0.17 5.36 -5.94
CA HIS A 172 1.59 5.15 -6.15
C HIS A 172 2.14 4.27 -5.03
N VAL A 173 2.90 3.23 -5.35
CA VAL A 173 3.68 2.48 -4.35
C VAL A 173 5.17 2.63 -4.62
N GLU A 174 5.90 3.05 -3.61
CA GLU A 174 7.35 3.11 -3.62
C GLU A 174 7.95 2.14 -2.60
N VAL A 175 8.83 1.28 -3.08
CA VAL A 175 9.69 0.43 -2.24
C VAL A 175 11.08 1.02 -2.24
N ALA A 176 11.54 1.37 -1.05
CA ALA A 176 12.77 2.11 -0.86
C ALA A 176 14.00 1.38 -1.40
N SER A 177 14.72 2.00 -2.34
CA SER A 177 15.99 1.47 -2.88
C SER A 177 17.10 1.47 -1.82
N GLY A 178 17.98 0.47 -1.87
CA GLY A 178 19.16 0.39 -0.99
C GLY A 178 18.84 0.17 0.50
N THR A 179 17.59 -0.15 0.84
CA THR A 179 17.17 -0.35 2.23
C THR A 179 17.19 -1.82 2.63
N THR A 180 16.99 -2.08 3.92
CA THR A 180 16.86 -3.43 4.48
C THR A 180 15.39 -3.75 4.75
N CYS A 181 14.92 -4.87 4.21
CA CYS A 181 13.67 -5.48 4.62
C CYS A 181 13.92 -6.20 5.95
N TRP A 182 13.36 -5.67 7.04
CA TRP A 182 13.55 -6.23 8.37
C TRP A 182 12.59 -7.36 8.69
N SER A 183 11.40 -7.37 8.07
CA SER A 183 10.36 -8.34 8.36
C SER A 183 9.46 -8.62 7.16
N VAL A 184 9.11 -9.90 6.98
CA VAL A 184 8.17 -10.34 5.93
C VAL A 184 6.70 -10.27 6.35
N SER A 185 6.41 -10.29 7.65
CA SER A 185 5.03 -10.34 8.15
C SER A 185 4.83 -9.48 9.39
N GLY A 186 5.78 -8.58 9.67
CA GLY A 186 5.82 -7.76 10.89
C GLY A 186 6.06 -8.59 12.15
N SER A 187 5.91 -9.92 12.05
CA SER A 187 6.14 -10.91 13.10
C SER A 187 7.26 -11.88 12.77
N HIS A 188 7.73 -11.91 11.52
CA HIS A 188 8.81 -12.81 11.09
C HIS A 188 9.91 -11.97 10.47
N LYS A 189 11.13 -12.13 10.99
CA LYS A 189 12.31 -11.46 10.44
C LYS A 189 12.54 -11.94 9.01
N ALA A 190 12.95 -11.04 8.12
CA ALA A 190 13.34 -11.43 6.78
C ALA A 190 14.69 -12.16 6.84
N THR A 191 14.71 -13.42 6.37
CA THR A 191 15.89 -14.29 6.42
C THR A 191 16.03 -15.09 5.13
N GLY A 192 17.25 -15.49 4.78
CA GLY A 192 17.50 -16.41 3.67
C GLY A 192 17.10 -15.86 2.28
N HIS A 193 16.89 -16.79 1.35
CA HIS A 193 16.46 -16.55 -0.03
C HIS A 193 14.98 -16.89 -0.25
N ASP A 194 14.30 -17.49 0.74
CA ASP A 194 12.94 -17.99 0.56
C ASP A 194 11.91 -16.86 0.72
N THR A 195 11.26 -16.48 -0.40
CA THR A 195 9.99 -15.73 -0.44
C THR A 195 9.96 -14.44 0.39
N ASN A 196 11.06 -13.69 0.42
CA ASN A 196 11.08 -12.31 0.94
C ASN A 196 10.51 -11.37 -0.14
N GLU A 197 9.22 -11.53 -0.44
CA GLU A 197 8.51 -10.83 -1.52
C GLU A 197 8.63 -9.30 -1.38
N ASN A 198 8.87 -8.57 -2.46
CA ASN A 198 8.85 -7.10 -2.46
C ASN A 198 7.92 -6.60 -3.56
N ARG A 199 6.64 -6.41 -3.24
CA ARG A 199 5.59 -6.09 -4.22
C ARG A 199 5.04 -4.70 -4.01
N GLY A 200 4.72 -4.04 -5.13
CA GLY A 200 3.89 -2.84 -5.09
C GLY A 200 2.49 -3.20 -4.60
N TYR A 201 1.87 -4.15 -5.30
CA TYR A 201 0.52 -4.61 -5.04
C TYR A 201 0.48 -6.15 -5.06
N ASN A 202 -0.03 -6.77 -3.99
CA ASN A 202 -0.24 -8.22 -3.92
C ASN A 202 -1.71 -8.52 -3.66
N GLN A 203 -2.36 -9.19 -4.59
CA GLN A 203 -3.80 -9.36 -4.56
C GLN A 203 -4.26 -10.81 -4.72
N GLN A 204 -5.32 -11.13 -3.99
CA GLN A 204 -6.16 -12.30 -4.16
C GLN A 204 -7.62 -11.88 -4.09
N GLY A 205 -8.52 -12.75 -4.53
CA GLY A 205 -9.96 -12.49 -4.58
C GLY A 205 -10.51 -12.51 -6.01
N TYR A 206 -11.78 -12.16 -6.12
CA TYR A 206 -12.53 -12.17 -7.36
C TYR A 206 -12.97 -10.75 -7.76
N ALA A 207 -13.00 -10.45 -9.06
CA ALA A 207 -13.49 -9.18 -9.60
C ALA A 207 -12.86 -7.91 -9.01
N ASN A 208 -11.57 -7.98 -8.68
CA ASN A 208 -10.78 -6.83 -8.27
C ASN A 208 -10.32 -6.01 -9.49
N ASN A 209 -10.16 -4.71 -9.31
CA ASN A 209 -9.72 -3.81 -10.38
C ASN A 209 -8.53 -2.96 -9.92
N LEU A 210 -7.40 -3.09 -10.61
CA LEU A 210 -6.27 -2.16 -10.52
C LEU A 210 -6.27 -1.22 -11.72
N THR A 211 -6.65 0.03 -11.49
CA THR A 211 -6.72 1.05 -12.53
C THR A 211 -5.78 2.22 -12.23
N MET A 212 -4.96 2.62 -13.21
CA MET A 212 -4.14 3.84 -13.14
C MET A 212 -3.15 3.90 -11.96
N ASN A 213 -2.75 2.75 -11.42
CA ASN A 213 -1.74 2.74 -10.37
C ASN A 213 -0.34 2.85 -10.96
N THR A 214 0.59 3.30 -10.12
CA THR A 214 2.00 3.43 -10.46
C THR A 214 2.87 2.82 -9.38
N GLY A 215 4.12 2.52 -9.71
CA GLY A 215 5.07 2.21 -8.66
C GLY A 215 6.53 2.22 -9.07
N HIS A 216 7.35 2.49 -8.06
CA HIS A 216 8.80 2.39 -8.06
C HIS A 216 9.22 1.34 -7.03
N ILE A 217 9.34 0.11 -7.50
CA ILE A 217 9.60 -1.08 -6.72
C ILE A 217 11.08 -1.41 -6.88
N ASN A 218 11.81 -1.35 -5.79
CA ASN A 218 13.21 -1.69 -5.72
C ASN A 218 13.41 -2.92 -4.84
N ARG A 219 14.51 -3.63 -5.09
CA ARG A 219 14.97 -4.67 -4.17
C ARG A 219 15.53 -4.09 -2.89
N GLN A 220 15.33 -4.84 -1.81
CA GLN A 220 15.86 -4.55 -0.49
C GLN A 220 16.78 -5.68 -0.05
N LYS A 221 17.75 -5.40 0.80
CA LYS A 221 18.55 -6.45 1.45
C LYS A 221 17.70 -7.11 2.55
N ALA A 222 17.65 -8.43 2.63
CA ALA A 222 17.03 -9.09 3.79
C ALA A 222 17.93 -8.95 5.03
N ALA A 223 17.34 -8.68 6.20
CA ALA A 223 18.08 -8.29 7.40
C ALA A 223 19.23 -9.21 7.82
N ASP A 224 19.03 -10.53 7.73
CA ASP A 224 20.02 -11.53 8.16
C ASP A 224 20.73 -12.24 7.01
N SER A 225 20.74 -11.64 5.81
CA SER A 225 21.41 -12.27 4.68
C SER A 225 22.11 -11.28 3.76
N GLY A 226 22.96 -11.82 2.90
CA GLY A 226 23.47 -11.12 1.73
C GLY A 226 22.46 -11.11 0.56
N TYR A 227 21.30 -11.76 0.73
CA TYR A 227 20.31 -11.87 -0.32
C TYR A 227 19.46 -10.60 -0.41
N LEU A 228 19.05 -10.30 -1.64
CA LEU A 228 18.01 -9.34 -1.88
C LEU A 228 16.62 -9.99 -1.75
N THR A 229 15.61 -9.18 -1.52
CA THR A 229 14.20 -9.57 -1.66
C THR A 229 13.95 -10.13 -3.06
N VAL A 230 13.10 -11.14 -3.15
CA VAL A 230 12.86 -11.97 -4.33
C VAL A 230 11.37 -12.27 -4.48
N ASP A 231 10.94 -12.71 -5.67
CA ASP A 231 9.56 -13.07 -6.04
C ASP A 231 8.58 -11.90 -6.22
N GLY A 232 8.62 -11.37 -7.43
CA GLY A 232 7.61 -10.47 -8.01
C GLY A 232 7.79 -9.04 -7.54
N GLU A 233 8.32 -8.18 -8.40
CA GLU A 233 8.46 -6.77 -8.13
C GLU A 233 7.55 -5.99 -9.09
N GLY A 234 6.40 -5.59 -8.56
CA GLY A 234 5.31 -4.98 -9.34
C GLY A 234 3.93 -5.32 -8.76
N ILE A 235 2.99 -5.69 -9.65
CA ILE A 235 1.69 -6.28 -9.28
C ILE A 235 1.83 -7.80 -9.34
N LEU A 236 1.37 -8.51 -8.31
CA LEU A 236 1.08 -9.94 -8.42
C LEU A 236 -0.41 -10.17 -8.16
N HIS A 237 -1.08 -10.83 -9.09
CA HIS A 237 -2.39 -11.43 -8.84
C HIS A 237 -2.28 -12.93 -8.68
N GLN A 238 -2.60 -13.45 -7.50
CA GLN A 238 -2.48 -14.87 -7.19
C GLN A 238 -3.78 -15.68 -7.45
N ALA A 239 -4.85 -15.06 -7.98
CA ALA A 239 -6.14 -15.69 -8.21
C ALA A 239 -6.69 -15.41 -9.62
N SER A 240 -7.02 -16.48 -10.35
CA SER A 240 -7.39 -16.51 -11.77
C SER A 240 -8.87 -16.23 -12.06
N ASN A 241 -9.52 -15.28 -11.38
CA ASN A 241 -10.98 -15.20 -11.42
C ASN A 241 -11.51 -13.74 -11.56
N GLY A 242 -11.58 -13.23 -12.80
CA GLY A 242 -12.34 -12.01 -13.15
C GLY A 242 -11.69 -10.67 -12.80
N ASN A 243 -10.38 -10.64 -12.55
CA ASN A 243 -9.67 -9.46 -12.06
C ASN A 243 -9.01 -8.64 -13.18
N ASP A 244 -9.00 -7.32 -13.07
CA ASP A 244 -8.54 -6.43 -14.15
C ASP A 244 -7.32 -5.58 -13.77
N GLY A 245 -6.43 -5.37 -14.74
CA GLY A 245 -5.32 -4.43 -14.70
C GLY A 245 -5.42 -3.45 -15.86
N LEU A 246 -5.78 -2.21 -15.58
CA LEU A 246 -6.10 -1.20 -16.58
C LEU A 246 -5.23 0.05 -16.40
N ARG A 247 -4.60 0.54 -17.46
CA ARG A 247 -3.94 1.87 -17.45
C ARG A 247 -2.87 2.08 -16.39
N ASN A 248 -2.28 1.02 -15.85
CA ASN A 248 -1.23 1.14 -14.85
C ASN A 248 0.10 1.50 -15.51
N LEU A 249 0.96 2.26 -14.82
CA LEU A 249 2.28 2.67 -15.31
C LEU A 249 3.38 2.17 -14.38
N TRP A 250 4.30 1.40 -14.94
CA TRP A 250 5.51 0.92 -14.29
C TRP A 250 6.72 1.52 -14.95
N TYR A 251 7.38 2.41 -14.23
CA TYR A 251 8.45 3.21 -14.78
C TYR A 251 9.73 3.06 -13.95
N LYS A 252 10.85 2.76 -14.62
CA LYS A 252 12.19 2.75 -13.99
C LYS A 252 12.32 1.89 -12.73
N ASN A 253 11.60 0.77 -12.66
CA ASN A 253 11.79 -0.20 -11.58
C ASN A 253 13.15 -0.90 -11.77
N ASP A 254 13.96 -0.98 -10.71
CA ASP A 254 15.22 -1.72 -10.70
C ASP A 254 15.11 -3.00 -9.86
N LEU A 255 14.98 -4.10 -10.59
CA LEU A 255 14.80 -5.46 -10.12
C LEU A 255 16.06 -6.29 -10.40
N SER A 256 17.22 -5.64 -10.55
CA SER A 256 18.50 -6.30 -10.77
C SER A 256 19.13 -6.81 -9.46
N GLY A 257 20.15 -7.69 -9.54
CA GLY A 257 20.94 -8.13 -8.36
C GLY A 257 20.50 -9.42 -7.63
N GLY A 258 19.71 -10.30 -8.25
CA GLY A 258 19.14 -11.50 -7.62
C GLY A 258 18.58 -12.49 -8.64
N SER A 259 18.13 -13.67 -8.19
CA SER A 259 17.80 -14.81 -9.07
C SER A 259 16.33 -14.91 -9.52
N SER A 260 15.37 -14.22 -8.91
CA SER A 260 13.93 -14.35 -9.26
C SER A 260 13.11 -13.05 -9.29
N GLY A 261 13.67 -12.01 -9.92
CA GLY A 261 12.89 -10.82 -10.24
C GLY A 261 11.95 -11.02 -11.38
N TYR A 262 10.79 -10.39 -11.31
CA TYR A 262 9.93 -10.23 -12.47
C TYR A 262 8.89 -9.14 -12.21
N LEU A 263 8.55 -8.42 -13.26
CA LEU A 263 7.43 -7.47 -13.30
C LEU A 263 6.38 -8.06 -14.23
N ALA A 264 5.33 -8.67 -13.69
CA ALA A 264 4.36 -9.39 -14.51
C ALA A 264 2.90 -9.08 -14.16
N TYR A 265 2.05 -8.90 -15.17
CA TYR A 265 0.61 -9.10 -15.01
C TYR A 265 0.31 -10.60 -15.02
N PHE A 266 0.13 -11.19 -13.84
CA PHE A 266 -0.16 -12.62 -13.69
C PHE A 266 -1.65 -12.84 -13.44
N LYS A 267 -2.28 -13.83 -14.10
CA LYS A 267 -3.65 -14.30 -13.83
C LYS A 267 -4.77 -13.22 -13.81
N LEU A 268 -4.62 -12.15 -14.61
CA LEU A 268 -5.64 -11.11 -14.78
C LEU A 268 -6.56 -11.43 -15.96
N PHE A 269 -7.86 -11.20 -15.80
CA PHE A 269 -8.89 -11.32 -16.83
C PHE A 269 -8.70 -10.27 -17.93
N ASN A 270 -8.59 -8.98 -17.60
CA ASN A 270 -8.22 -7.94 -18.56
C ASN A 270 -6.88 -7.29 -18.21
N VAL A 271 -6.02 -7.11 -19.22
CA VAL A 271 -4.76 -6.33 -19.14
C VAL A 271 -4.78 -5.32 -20.29
N ILE A 272 -5.27 -4.10 -20.02
CA ILE A 272 -5.57 -3.12 -21.07
C ILE A 272 -4.87 -1.78 -20.81
N ASP A 273 -4.23 -1.23 -21.85
CA ASP A 273 -3.65 0.13 -21.87
C ASP A 273 -2.59 0.37 -20.78
N ASN A 274 -1.91 -0.68 -20.32
CA ASN A 274 -0.87 -0.55 -19.32
C ASN A 274 0.47 -0.18 -19.96
N GLN A 275 1.33 0.50 -19.21
CA GLN A 275 2.65 0.93 -19.68
C GLN A 275 3.76 0.35 -18.80
N LEU A 276 4.67 -0.41 -19.40
CA LEU A 276 5.91 -0.87 -18.77
C LEU A 276 7.07 -0.18 -19.48
N ILE A 277 7.73 0.77 -18.82
CA ILE A 277 8.73 1.65 -19.42
C ILE A 277 10.02 1.66 -18.59
N SER A 278 11.16 1.37 -19.24
CA SER A 278 12.50 1.51 -18.64
C SER A 278 12.75 0.67 -17.37
N ASN A 279 12.06 -0.46 -17.21
CA ASN A 279 12.26 -1.35 -16.07
C ASN A 279 13.43 -2.29 -16.33
N THR A 280 14.17 -2.64 -15.28
CA THR A 280 15.35 -3.50 -15.33
C THR A 280 15.17 -4.71 -14.42
N ALA A 281 15.49 -5.91 -14.89
CA ALA A 281 15.57 -7.17 -14.15
C ALA A 281 16.80 -7.97 -14.63
N ALA A 282 17.17 -9.03 -13.92
CA ALA A 282 18.34 -9.84 -14.29
C ALA A 282 18.11 -10.66 -15.58
N SER A 283 19.19 -11.14 -16.22
CA SER A 283 19.07 -11.99 -17.40
C SER A 283 18.35 -13.31 -17.05
N GLY A 284 17.35 -13.68 -17.86
CA GLY A 284 16.50 -14.86 -17.63
C GLY A 284 15.23 -14.59 -16.80
N GLN A 285 15.01 -13.35 -16.37
CA GLN A 285 13.81 -12.90 -15.68
C GLN A 285 12.74 -12.36 -16.63
N ILE A 286 11.55 -12.07 -16.11
CA ILE A 286 10.38 -11.71 -16.92
C ILE A 286 9.97 -10.27 -16.63
N ILE A 287 9.74 -9.49 -17.70
CA ILE A 287 8.99 -8.24 -17.65
C ILE A 287 7.81 -8.42 -18.62
N GLY A 288 6.59 -8.06 -18.26
CA GLY A 288 5.44 -8.14 -19.18
C GLY A 288 4.19 -8.76 -18.58
N ALA A 289 3.54 -9.67 -19.30
CA ALA A 289 2.38 -10.39 -18.79
C ALA A 289 2.60 -11.90 -18.89
N VAL A 290 2.21 -12.60 -17.84
CA VAL A 290 2.27 -14.06 -17.75
C VAL A 290 0.83 -14.53 -17.61
N ILE A 291 0.25 -14.93 -18.74
CA ILE A 291 -1.17 -15.23 -18.87
C ILE A 291 -1.36 -16.73 -18.64
N ASP A 292 -2.08 -17.11 -17.60
CA ASP A 292 -2.48 -18.50 -17.31
C ASP A 292 -3.97 -18.67 -17.61
N GLN A 293 -4.22 -19.06 -18.87
CA GLN A 293 -5.41 -19.63 -19.56
C GLN A 293 -6.87 -19.13 -19.38
N ASP A 294 -7.53 -19.28 -20.54
CA ASP A 294 -8.95 -19.39 -20.94
C ASP A 294 -9.80 -18.16 -21.31
N HIS A 295 -9.68 -16.98 -20.70
CA HIS A 295 -10.45 -15.82 -21.16
C HIS A 295 -9.79 -14.49 -20.82
N HIS A 296 -8.92 -13.98 -21.72
CA HIS A 296 -8.14 -12.77 -21.46
C HIS A 296 -8.19 -11.76 -22.61
N VAL A 297 -8.47 -10.50 -22.29
CA VAL A 297 -8.22 -9.37 -23.20
C VAL A 297 -6.89 -8.73 -22.81
N VAL A 298 -5.88 -8.91 -23.66
CA VAL A 298 -4.62 -8.18 -23.59
C VAL A 298 -4.57 -7.22 -24.78
N LYS A 299 -4.65 -5.92 -24.50
CA LYS A 299 -4.87 -4.93 -25.56
C LYS A 299 -4.24 -3.58 -25.22
N ASP A 300 -3.73 -2.89 -26.23
CA ASP A 300 -3.25 -1.51 -26.15
C ASP A 300 -2.11 -1.27 -25.13
N ASN A 301 -1.48 -2.33 -24.62
CA ASN A 301 -0.40 -2.18 -23.66
C ASN A 301 0.90 -1.74 -24.37
N GLN A 302 1.69 -0.94 -23.67
CA GLN A 302 2.98 -0.44 -24.15
C GLN A 302 4.12 -1.06 -23.36
N CYS A 303 5.12 -1.56 -24.08
CA CYS A 303 6.38 -1.99 -23.50
C CYS A 303 7.53 -1.26 -24.21
N LYS A 304 8.30 -0.46 -23.46
CA LYS A 304 9.38 0.35 -24.02
C LYS A 304 10.61 0.36 -23.11
N ASP A 305 11.79 0.26 -23.71
CA ASP A 305 13.10 0.42 -23.04
C ASP A 305 13.34 -0.49 -21.82
N ASN A 306 12.62 -1.61 -21.69
CA ASN A 306 12.83 -2.57 -20.60
C ASN A 306 13.99 -3.52 -20.87
N HIS A 307 14.66 -3.97 -19.80
CA HIS A 307 15.68 -5.00 -19.85
C HIS A 307 15.41 -6.07 -18.77
N PRO A 308 15.06 -7.32 -19.12
CA PRO A 308 14.90 -7.85 -20.46
C PRO A 308 13.68 -7.24 -21.19
N LYS A 309 13.61 -7.47 -22.51
CA LYS A 309 12.44 -7.08 -23.31
C LYS A 309 11.19 -7.76 -22.78
N CYS A 310 10.03 -7.11 -22.91
CA CYS A 310 8.82 -7.71 -22.37
C CYS A 310 8.40 -8.98 -23.11
N THR A 311 7.70 -9.86 -22.39
CA THR A 311 7.04 -11.05 -22.92
C THR A 311 5.53 -10.99 -22.65
N GLY A 312 4.71 -11.43 -23.60
CA GLY A 312 3.27 -11.64 -23.39
C GLY A 312 2.39 -10.39 -23.30
N MET A 313 2.90 -9.21 -23.66
CA MET A 313 2.19 -7.91 -23.60
C MET A 313 1.40 -7.58 -24.85
#